data_AF-A0A258TM48-F1
#
_entry.id   AF-A0A258TM48-F1
#
_cell.length_a   1.000
_cell.length_b   1.000
_cell.length_c   1.000
_cell.angle_alpha   90.00
_cell.angle_beta   90.00
_cell.angle_gamma   90.00
#
_symmetry.space_group_name_H-M   'P 1'
#
loop_
_entity.id
_entity.type
_entity.pdbx_description
1 polymer ?
#
loop_
_entity_poly.entity_id
_entity_poly.type
_entity_poly.pdbx_seq_one_letter_code
_entity_poly.pdbx_strand_id
1 'polypeptide(L)'
;KVLFISAYDYLHTAQETWQNDCLAKLSAHTVENKVVMDVEASKKNDVFEVIYNKTTQKLPECTMTFAYWNPKILSQKKLLNPQNAEYLDTKIQSLGNETIQARGRPIEASHYKIMGALNGKNKLNIDVWYDQNNDWVSLKSTTPEGYEINYKIK
;
A
#
# COMPACT_ATOMS: atom_id res chain seq x y z
N LYS A 1 -22.27 22.31 27.94
CA LYS A 1 -21.31 21.18 27.97
C LYS A 1 -20.91 20.92 26.52
N VAL A 2 -19.74 21.38 26.08
CA VAL A 2 -19.32 21.24 24.68
C VAL A 2 -18.60 19.91 24.54
N LEU A 3 -19.17 18.99 23.76
CA LEU A 3 -18.51 17.75 23.37
C LEU A 3 -17.51 18.10 22.25
N PHE A 4 -16.21 17.99 22.56
CA PHE A 4 -15.19 17.93 21.53
C PHE A 4 -15.20 16.51 20.94
N ILE A 5 -15.87 16.34 19.81
CA ILE A 5 -15.68 15.15 18.98
C ILE A 5 -14.37 15.38 18.23
N SER A 6 -13.31 14.67 18.61
CA SER A 6 -12.09 14.64 17.80
C SER A 6 -12.41 13.91 16.50
N ALA A 7 -12.64 14.65 15.41
CA ALA A 7 -12.70 14.06 14.09
C ALA A 7 -11.29 13.56 13.72
N TYR A 8 -11.19 12.33 13.23
CA TYR A 8 -9.94 11.76 12.71
C TYR A 8 -9.52 12.54 11.46
N ASP A 9 -8.30 13.08 11.45
CA ASP A 9 -7.74 13.84 10.33
C ASP A 9 -6.58 13.08 9.70
N TYR A 10 -6.69 12.82 8.39
CA TYR A 10 -5.75 12.03 7.62
C TYR A 10 -5.60 12.61 6.22
N LEU A 11 -4.37 13.01 5.89
CA LEU A 11 -3.95 13.43 4.57
C LEU A 11 -2.71 12.64 4.17
N HIS A 12 -2.74 12.00 3.01
CA HIS A 12 -1.60 11.28 2.46
C HIS A 12 -1.42 11.62 0.99
N THR A 13 -0.20 11.96 0.59
CA THR A 13 0.23 12.07 -0.79
C THR A 13 1.48 11.24 -1.00
N ALA A 14 1.56 10.54 -2.13
CA ALA A 14 2.75 9.81 -2.54
C ALA A 14 2.93 9.95 -4.05
N GLN A 15 4.13 10.30 -4.46
CA GLN A 15 4.56 10.32 -5.85
C GLN A 15 5.65 9.28 -6.04
N GLU A 16 5.41 8.35 -6.95
CA GLU A 16 6.30 7.24 -7.24
C GLU A 16 6.74 7.27 -8.70
N THR A 17 8.02 7.02 -8.95
CA THR A 17 8.58 6.80 -10.28
C THR A 17 9.06 5.37 -10.38
N TRP A 18 8.62 4.67 -11.42
CA TRP A 18 8.85 3.24 -11.60
C TRP A 18 9.67 2.96 -12.86
N GLN A 19 10.58 1.98 -12.79
CA GLN A 19 11.35 1.49 -13.92
C GLN A 19 11.45 -0.04 -13.83
N ASN A 20 11.00 -0.74 -14.88
CA ASN A 20 11.02 -2.21 -14.93
C ASN A 20 10.38 -2.88 -13.70
N ASP A 21 9.23 -2.35 -13.26
CA ASP A 21 8.49 -2.80 -12.07
C ASP A 21 9.20 -2.60 -10.72
N CYS A 22 10.34 -1.90 -10.71
CA CYS A 22 11.04 -1.51 -9.50
C CYS A 22 10.82 -0.02 -9.24
N LEU A 23 10.73 0.35 -7.96
CA LEU A 23 10.65 1.74 -7.56
C LEU A 23 12.00 2.42 -7.79
N ALA A 24 12.01 3.50 -8.58
CA ALA A 24 13.19 4.31 -8.86
C ALA A 24 13.27 5.53 -7.93
N LYS A 25 12.10 6.13 -7.61
CA LYS A 25 11.97 7.27 -6.70
C LYS A 25 10.63 7.24 -5.97
N LEU A 26 10.61 7.69 -4.73
CA LEU A 26 9.41 7.95 -3.93
C LEU A 26 9.57 9.28 -3.18
N SER A 27 8.52 10.10 -3.19
CA SER A 27 8.34 11.25 -2.31
C SER A 27 6.93 11.17 -1.75
N ALA A 28 6.79 11.09 -0.43
CA ALA A 28 5.50 10.99 0.22
C ALA A 28 5.43 11.87 1.47
N HIS A 29 4.24 12.44 1.67
CA HIS A 29 3.91 13.28 2.80
C HIS A 29 2.60 12.80 3.41
N THR A 30 2.64 12.48 4.70
CA THR A 30 1.44 12.10 5.45
C THR A 30 1.29 12.98 6.68
N VAL A 31 0.06 13.42 6.93
CA VAL A 31 -0.38 14.04 8.18
C VAL A 31 -1.49 13.18 8.75
N GLU A 32 -1.25 12.57 9.91
CA GLU A 32 -2.23 11.77 10.64
C GLU A 32 -2.36 12.31 12.06
N ASN A 33 -3.51 12.85 12.44
CA ASN A 33 -3.74 13.44 13.76
C ASN A 33 -2.59 14.40 14.21
N LYS A 34 -2.13 15.26 13.29
CA LYS A 34 -1.00 16.20 13.44
C LYS A 34 0.40 15.58 13.47
N VAL A 35 0.52 14.25 13.39
CA VAL A 35 1.81 13.57 13.21
C VAL A 35 2.19 13.66 11.74
N VAL A 36 3.34 14.28 11.46
CA VAL A 36 3.89 14.41 10.12
C VAL A 36 4.88 13.28 9.85
N MET A 37 4.74 12.66 8.69
CA MET A 37 5.58 11.57 8.20
C MET A 37 6.02 11.88 6.77
N ASP A 38 7.29 12.23 6.61
CA ASP A 38 7.91 12.50 5.30
C ASP A 38 8.83 11.34 4.92
N VAL A 39 8.58 10.76 3.75
CA VAL A 39 9.37 9.66 3.20
C VAL A 39 9.93 10.07 1.85
N GLU A 40 11.25 10.09 1.75
CA GLU A 40 11.98 10.31 0.50
C GLU A 40 12.81 9.07 0.19
N ALA A 41 12.74 8.55 -1.03
CA ALA A 41 13.55 7.43 -1.43
C ALA A 41 13.99 7.50 -2.88
N SER A 42 15.17 6.95 -3.14
CA SER A 42 15.73 6.89 -4.50
C SER A 42 16.67 5.70 -4.64
N LYS A 43 16.70 5.15 -5.86
CA LYS A 43 17.71 4.17 -6.24
C LYS A 43 19.09 4.83 -6.27
N LYS A 44 20.06 4.25 -5.56
CA LYS A 44 21.47 4.67 -5.53
C LYS A 44 22.36 3.45 -5.68
N ASN A 45 23.09 3.35 -6.79
CA ASN A 45 23.86 2.15 -7.14
C ASN A 45 22.95 0.90 -7.05
N ASP A 46 23.37 -0.12 -6.30
CA ASP A 46 22.70 -1.41 -6.15
C ASP A 46 21.73 -1.47 -4.95
N VAL A 47 21.32 -0.32 -4.40
CA VAL A 47 20.35 -0.25 -3.29
C VAL A 47 19.26 0.77 -3.54
N PHE A 48 18.11 0.54 -2.89
CA PHE A 48 17.07 1.55 -2.77
C PHE A 48 17.19 2.22 -1.40
N GLU A 49 17.62 3.48 -1.39
CA GLU A 49 17.84 4.24 -0.15
C GLU A 49 16.58 5.00 0.23
N VAL A 50 16.08 4.77 1.45
CA VAL A 50 14.86 5.41 1.98
C VAL A 50 15.23 6.23 3.21
N ILE A 51 14.75 7.47 3.25
CA ILE A 51 14.96 8.45 4.31
C ILE A 51 13.61 8.71 4.96
N TYR A 52 13.55 8.54 6.29
CA TYR A 52 12.37 8.80 7.11
C TYR A 52 12.82 9.33 8.48
N ASN A 53 12.28 10.46 8.93
CA ASN A 53 12.64 11.09 10.21
C ASN A 53 14.15 11.18 10.47
N LYS A 54 14.92 11.65 9.47
CA LYS A 54 16.40 11.76 9.50
C LYS A 54 17.16 10.43 9.63
N THR A 55 16.45 9.31 9.59
CA THR A 55 17.04 7.97 9.55
C THR A 55 17.10 7.49 8.11
N THR A 56 18.18 6.81 7.74
CA THR A 56 18.35 6.20 6.43
C THR A 56 18.30 4.68 6.57
N GLN A 57 17.51 4.02 5.73
CA GLN A 57 17.49 2.57 5.57
C GLN A 57 17.87 2.22 4.13
N LYS A 58 18.54 1.09 3.94
CA LYS A 58 18.91 0.56 2.62
C LYS A 58 18.09 -0.70 2.37
N LEU A 59 17.31 -0.67 1.30
CA LEU A 59 16.47 -1.78 0.85
C LEU A 59 17.08 -2.39 -0.42
N PRO A 60 16.64 -3.61 -0.80
CA PRO A 60 17.03 -4.20 -2.09
C PRO A 60 16.76 -3.23 -3.25
N GLU A 61 17.65 -3.25 -4.24
CA GLU A 61 17.59 -2.38 -5.43
C GLU A 61 16.20 -2.35 -6.07
N CYS A 62 15.59 -3.53 -6.23
CA CYS A 62 14.21 -3.65 -6.69
C CYS A 62 13.26 -3.75 -5.50
N THR A 63 12.95 -2.60 -4.92
CA THR A 63 11.89 -2.46 -3.92
C THR A 63 10.58 -2.08 -4.61
N MET A 64 9.46 -2.62 -4.15
CA MET A 64 8.11 -2.21 -4.53
C MET A 64 7.37 -1.67 -3.30
N THR A 65 6.47 -0.71 -3.49
CA THR A 65 5.50 -0.30 -2.47
C THR A 65 4.20 -1.09 -2.62
N PHE A 66 3.19 -0.76 -1.83
CA PHE A 66 1.81 -1.23 -2.02
C PHE A 66 1.14 -0.61 -3.26
N ALA A 67 1.84 -0.63 -4.40
CA ALA A 67 1.39 -0.14 -5.69
C ALA A 67 0.39 -1.11 -6.33
N TYR A 68 -0.86 -1.08 -5.85
CA TYR A 68 -1.91 -2.04 -6.22
C TYR A 68 -2.17 -2.15 -7.72
N TRP A 69 -1.88 -1.10 -8.49
CA TRP A 69 -1.99 -1.12 -9.95
C TRP A 69 -0.98 -2.08 -10.62
N ASN A 70 0.10 -2.48 -9.94
CA ASN A 70 1.08 -3.44 -10.44
C ASN A 70 0.85 -4.82 -9.80
N PRO A 71 0.32 -5.82 -10.52
CA PRO A 71 0.01 -7.14 -9.96
C PRO A 71 1.27 -7.91 -9.51
N LYS A 72 2.48 -7.50 -9.91
CA LYS A 72 3.73 -8.15 -9.44
C LYS A 72 3.93 -8.05 -7.93
N ILE A 73 3.25 -7.12 -7.24
CA ILE A 73 3.25 -7.07 -5.78
C ILE A 73 2.75 -8.38 -5.14
N LEU A 74 1.90 -9.14 -5.83
CA LEU A 74 1.37 -10.43 -5.37
C LEU A 74 2.43 -11.54 -5.26
N SER A 75 3.63 -11.31 -5.79
CA SER A 75 4.77 -12.23 -5.70
C SER A 75 5.84 -11.76 -4.70
N GLN A 76 5.70 -10.55 -4.16
CA GLN A 76 6.72 -9.96 -3.30
C GLN A 76 6.62 -10.51 -1.88
N LYS A 77 7.79 -10.73 -1.28
CA LYS A 77 7.93 -11.15 0.14
C LYS A 77 7.95 -9.97 1.11
N LYS A 78 8.25 -8.78 0.61
CA LYS A 78 8.22 -7.54 1.38
C LYS A 78 7.80 -6.38 0.49
N LEU A 79 7.04 -5.44 1.06
CA LEU A 79 6.63 -4.20 0.39
C LEU A 79 6.91 -2.99 1.29
N LEU A 80 7.31 -1.88 0.69
CA LEU A 80 7.55 -0.62 1.39
C LEU A 80 6.22 0.12 1.60
N ASN A 81 5.92 0.50 2.82
CA ASN A 81 4.81 1.41 3.11
C ASN A 81 5.26 2.86 2.85
N PRO A 82 4.70 3.57 1.85
CA PRO A 82 5.10 4.94 1.53
C PRO A 82 4.71 5.95 2.61
N GLN A 83 3.77 5.63 3.50
CA GLN A 83 3.35 6.55 4.58
C GLN A 83 4.42 6.72 5.65
N ASN A 84 5.06 5.63 6.08
CA ASN A 84 5.91 5.61 7.29
C ASN A 84 7.25 4.89 7.10
N ALA A 85 7.57 4.53 5.85
CA ALA A 85 8.78 3.81 5.47
C ALA A 85 8.96 2.42 6.12
N GLU A 86 7.91 1.81 6.69
CA GLU A 86 7.99 0.44 7.18
C GLU A 86 8.13 -0.54 5.99
N TYR A 87 9.18 -1.36 5.99
CA TYR A 87 9.36 -2.43 4.99
C TYR A 87 8.76 -3.73 5.51
N LEU A 88 7.49 -3.95 5.16
CA LEU A 88 6.62 -4.97 5.75
C LEU A 88 6.85 -6.32 5.09
N ASP A 89 6.94 -7.39 5.89
CA ASP A 89 6.82 -8.76 5.41
C ASP A 89 5.41 -9.01 4.86
N THR A 90 5.32 -9.52 3.64
CA THR A 90 4.04 -9.74 2.97
C THR A 90 3.72 -11.22 2.83
N LYS A 91 2.48 -11.57 3.16
CA LYS A 91 1.88 -12.86 2.87
C LYS A 91 0.67 -12.64 1.97
N ILE A 92 0.67 -13.31 0.82
CA ILE A 92 -0.38 -13.21 -0.18
C ILE A 92 -1.22 -14.48 -0.14
N GLN A 93 -2.54 -14.32 -0.13
CA GLN A 93 -3.50 -15.41 -0.22
C GLN A 93 -4.44 -15.16 -1.40
N SER A 94 -4.53 -16.12 -2.33
CA SER A 94 -5.59 -16.13 -3.33
C SER A 94 -6.89 -16.61 -2.69
N LEU A 95 -7.97 -15.89 -2.94
CA LEU A 95 -9.32 -16.17 -2.41
C LEU A 95 -10.29 -16.64 -3.50
N GLY A 96 -9.78 -16.84 -4.73
CA GLY A 96 -10.55 -17.29 -5.88
C GLY A 96 -11.05 -16.12 -6.74
N ASN A 97 -11.97 -16.44 -7.66
CA ASN A 97 -12.59 -15.46 -8.52
C ASN A 97 -14.00 -15.12 -7.99
N GLU A 98 -14.39 -13.86 -8.11
CA GLU A 98 -15.75 -13.41 -7.86
C GLU A 98 -16.17 -12.28 -8.80
N THR A 99 -17.48 -12.10 -8.95
CA THR A 99 -18.02 -10.99 -9.74
C THR A 99 -18.29 -9.79 -8.83
N ILE A 100 -17.58 -8.69 -9.05
CA ILE A 100 -17.74 -7.43 -8.31
C ILE A 100 -18.36 -6.32 -9.16
N GLN A 101 -18.92 -5.30 -8.52
CA GLN A 101 -19.39 -4.09 -9.20
C GLN A 101 -18.28 -3.02 -9.22
N ALA A 102 -17.68 -2.79 -10.37
CA ALA A 102 -16.64 -1.78 -10.60
C ALA A 102 -16.77 -1.17 -12.00
N ARG A 103 -16.34 0.10 -12.19
CA ARG A 103 -16.49 0.83 -13.47
C ARG A 103 -17.95 0.86 -13.98
N GLY A 104 -18.91 0.92 -13.06
CA GLY A 104 -20.35 0.93 -13.37
C GLY A 104 -20.93 -0.38 -13.90
N ARG A 105 -20.19 -1.50 -13.90
CA ARG A 105 -20.66 -2.79 -14.44
C ARG A 105 -20.16 -4.00 -13.62
N PRO A 106 -20.76 -5.19 -13.80
CA PRO A 106 -20.21 -6.42 -13.25
C PRO A 106 -18.86 -6.75 -13.92
N ILE A 107 -17.86 -7.11 -13.11
CA ILE A 107 -16.53 -7.54 -13.54
C ILE A 107 -16.18 -8.83 -12.81
N GLU A 108 -15.85 -9.89 -13.55
CA GLU A 108 -15.22 -11.09 -12.98
C GLU A 108 -13.76 -10.77 -12.63
N ALA A 109 -13.42 -10.91 -11.36
CA ALA A 109 -12.11 -10.52 -10.84
C ALA A 109 -11.52 -11.61 -9.95
N SER A 110 -10.20 -11.75 -10.01
CA SER A 110 -9.43 -12.53 -9.06
C SER A 110 -9.22 -11.74 -7.77
N HIS A 111 -9.57 -12.35 -6.64
CA HIS A 111 -9.50 -11.76 -5.31
C HIS A 111 -8.26 -12.26 -4.57
N TYR A 112 -7.47 -11.33 -4.04
CA TYR A 112 -6.30 -11.63 -3.21
C TYR A 112 -6.35 -10.85 -1.91
N LYS A 113 -5.82 -11.46 -0.84
CA LYS A 113 -5.53 -10.81 0.43
C LYS A 113 -4.03 -10.65 0.62
N ILE A 114 -3.61 -9.41 0.85
CA ILE A 114 -2.25 -8.99 1.19
C ILE A 114 -2.21 -8.71 2.69
N MET A 115 -1.45 -9.50 3.42
CA MET A 115 -1.19 -9.29 4.84
C MET A 115 0.23 -8.73 5.00
N GLY A 116 0.35 -7.52 5.55
CA GLY A 116 1.62 -6.87 5.85
C GLY A 116 1.94 -6.95 7.34
N ALA A 117 3.13 -7.44 7.69
CA ALA A 117 3.57 -7.57 9.07
C ALA A 117 4.94 -6.91 9.31
N LEU A 118 5.16 -6.44 10.53
CA LEU A 118 6.45 -5.94 10.99
C LEU A 118 6.79 -6.60 12.33
N ASN A 119 7.97 -7.22 12.42
CA ASN A 119 8.42 -7.92 13.63
C ASN A 119 7.38 -8.95 14.14
N GLY A 120 6.77 -9.70 13.22
CA GLY A 120 5.75 -10.71 13.52
C GLY A 120 4.37 -10.15 13.89
N LYS A 121 4.20 -8.83 13.96
CA LYS A 121 2.90 -8.19 14.23
C LYS A 121 2.23 -7.79 12.94
N ASN A 122 0.96 -8.15 12.79
CA ASN A 122 0.16 -7.71 11.67
C ASN A 122 -0.04 -6.18 11.72
N LYS A 123 0.18 -5.53 10.58
CA LYS A 123 0.10 -4.07 10.41
C LYS A 123 -0.98 -3.68 9.41
N LEU A 124 -1.13 -4.45 8.33
CA LEU A 124 -2.07 -4.15 7.25
C LEU A 124 -2.76 -5.41 6.77
N ASN A 125 -4.07 -5.32 6.53
CA ASN A 125 -4.84 -6.31 5.80
C ASN A 125 -5.51 -5.59 4.63
N ILE A 126 -5.11 -5.96 3.41
CA ILE A 126 -5.63 -5.35 2.19
C ILE A 126 -6.16 -6.46 1.31
N ASP A 127 -7.43 -6.38 0.94
CA ASP A 127 -8.01 -7.17 -0.13
C ASP A 127 -7.91 -6.36 -1.44
N VAL A 128 -7.49 -7.02 -2.51
CA VAL A 128 -7.37 -6.44 -3.85
C VAL A 128 -8.03 -7.33 -4.89
N TRP A 129 -8.61 -6.69 -5.90
CA TRP A 129 -9.26 -7.35 -7.03
C TRP A 129 -8.61 -6.91 -8.33
N TYR A 130 -8.32 -7.90 -9.17
CA TYR A 130 -7.80 -7.71 -10.51
C TYR A 130 -8.74 -8.34 -11.52
N ASP A 131 -9.03 -7.64 -12.63
CA ASP A 131 -9.81 -8.24 -13.72
C ASP A 131 -8.99 -9.27 -14.52
N GLN A 132 -9.61 -9.85 -15.55
CA GLN A 132 -8.99 -10.89 -16.39
C GLN A 132 -7.73 -10.42 -17.14
N ASN A 133 -7.49 -9.10 -17.25
CA ASN A 133 -6.28 -8.53 -17.85
C ASN A 133 -5.19 -8.23 -16.80
N ASN A 134 -5.44 -8.57 -15.54
CA ASN A 134 -4.68 -8.16 -14.36
C ASN A 134 -4.71 -6.65 -14.09
N ASP A 135 -5.73 -5.93 -14.55
CA ASP A 135 -5.93 -4.54 -14.17
C ASP A 135 -6.54 -4.47 -12.78
N TRP A 136 -6.00 -3.63 -11.91
CA TRP A 136 -6.58 -3.35 -10.60
C TRP A 136 -7.97 -2.69 -10.75
N VAL A 137 -8.97 -3.21 -10.03
CA VAL A 137 -10.36 -2.73 -10.12
C VAL A 137 -10.99 -2.33 -8.79
N SER A 138 -10.53 -2.92 -7.67
CA SER A 138 -11.02 -2.57 -6.33
C SER A 138 -10.01 -2.92 -5.25
N LEU A 139 -10.15 -2.26 -4.09
CA LEU A 139 -9.41 -2.53 -2.87
C LEU A 139 -10.32 -2.37 -1.67
N LYS A 140 -10.08 -3.18 -0.63
CA LYS A 140 -10.64 -3.03 0.70
C LYS A 140 -9.51 -3.12 1.73
N SER A 141 -9.39 -2.11 2.56
CA SER A 141 -8.49 -2.11 3.72
C SER A 141 -9.29 -2.37 4.98
N THR A 142 -8.78 -3.24 5.86
CA THR A 142 -9.37 -3.48 7.17
C THR A 142 -8.39 -3.04 8.26
N THR A 143 -8.81 -2.09 9.10
CA THR A 143 -7.99 -1.62 10.23
C THR A 143 -7.89 -2.69 11.32
N PRO A 144 -6.91 -2.61 12.24
CA PRO A 144 -6.83 -3.53 13.38
C PRO A 144 -8.11 -3.58 14.23
N GLU A 145 -8.86 -2.48 14.29
CA GLU A 145 -10.13 -2.35 15.02
C GLU A 145 -11.34 -2.88 14.22
N GLY A 146 -11.14 -3.31 12.97
CA GLY A 146 -12.17 -3.89 12.11
C GLY A 146 -12.92 -2.89 11.22
N TYR A 147 -12.50 -1.62 11.16
CA TYR A 147 -13.09 -0.67 10.22
C TYR A 147 -12.68 -1.00 8.79
N GLU A 148 -13.63 -0.88 7.85
CA GLU A 148 -13.39 -1.14 6.43
C GLU A 148 -13.36 0.15 5.62
N ILE A 149 -12.33 0.28 4.79
CA ILE A 149 -12.20 1.36 3.81
C ILE A 149 -12.20 0.72 2.42
N ASN A 150 -13.21 1.06 1.62
CA ASN A 150 -13.42 0.47 0.29
C ASN A 150 -13.12 1.49 -0.81
N TYR A 151 -12.25 1.12 -1.74
CA TYR A 151 -11.94 1.88 -2.93
C TYR A 151 -12.36 1.07 -4.16
N LYS A 152 -13.10 1.70 -5.07
CA LYS A 152 -13.46 1.12 -6.36
C LYS A 152 -13.33 2.16 -7.45
N ILE A 153 -12.87 1.73 -8.62
CA ILE A 153 -12.86 2.58 -9.80
C ILE A 153 -14.33 2.81 -10.20
N LYS A 154 -14.71 4.07 -10.36
CA LYS A 154 -16.03 4.47 -10.85
C LYS A 154 -16.10 4.39 -12.36
#